data_AF-A0A2H6FBI9-F1
#
_entry.id   AF-A0A2H6FBI9-F1
#
_cell.length_a   1.000
_cell.length_b   1.000
_cell.length_c   1.000
_cell.angle_alpha   90.00
_cell.angle_beta   90.00
_cell.angle_gamma   90.00
#
_symmetry.space_group_name_H-M   'P 1'
#
loop_
_entity.id
_entity.type
_entity.pdbx_description
1 polymer ?
#
loop_
_entity_poly.entity_id
_entity_poly.type
_entity_poly.pdbx_seq_one_letter_code
_entity_poly.pdbx_strand_id
1 'polypeptide(L)'
;MPKKDKPLPTPPSTPFGRKKRPEHAEEKSPLLTDRLATAMAEGKLNEFLEKEMPENEHARKLAEMMMGMTGMMPMQGNRKREGEHTPMPPEDIVDAVKTENVGDLVGLLKREHEKRHPDNKINIPEKPKSFPDEELSNEEKEIIDRLVEISTANKVSLDWLILRALKFYVKEYEKTGKL
;
A
#
# COMPACT_ATOMS: atom_id res chain seq x y z
N MET A 1 -28.63 54.59 -21.01
CA MET A 1 -28.76 53.17 -20.64
C MET A 1 -27.52 52.79 -19.82
N PRO A 2 -27.62 52.61 -18.48
CA PRO A 2 -26.46 52.33 -17.62
C PRO A 2 -26.03 50.85 -17.74
N LYS A 3 -24.71 50.62 -17.69
CA LYS A 3 -24.08 49.31 -17.83
C LYS A 3 -24.37 48.48 -16.59
N LYS A 4 -24.92 47.28 -16.78
CA LYS A 4 -25.19 46.30 -15.70
C LYS A 4 -23.87 45.89 -15.05
N ASP A 5 -23.71 46.23 -13.77
CA ASP A 5 -22.62 45.78 -12.92
C ASP A 5 -22.62 44.24 -12.86
N LYS A 6 -21.59 43.62 -13.45
CA LYS A 6 -21.34 42.19 -13.28
C LYS A 6 -20.75 42.00 -11.87
N PRO A 7 -21.38 41.22 -10.98
CA PRO A 7 -20.82 40.99 -9.66
C PRO A 7 -19.47 40.30 -9.76
N LEU A 8 -18.54 40.70 -8.89
CA LEU A 8 -17.21 40.11 -8.81
C LEU A 8 -17.31 38.60 -8.50
N PRO A 9 -16.39 37.77 -9.04
CA PRO A 9 -16.38 36.34 -8.75
C PRO A 9 -16.07 36.10 -7.27
N THR A 10 -16.93 35.34 -6.60
CA THR A 10 -16.73 34.93 -5.21
C THR A 10 -15.52 33.98 -5.10
N PRO A 11 -14.63 34.17 -4.10
CA PRO A 11 -13.47 33.31 -3.93
C PRO A 11 -13.88 31.86 -3.60
N PRO A 12 -13.06 30.87 -3.97
CA PRO A 12 -13.30 29.48 -3.62
C PRO A 12 -13.26 29.28 -2.10
N SER A 13 -14.23 28.55 -1.53
CA SER A 13 -14.44 28.46 -0.07
C SER A 13 -13.40 27.61 0.68
N THR A 14 -12.36 27.11 0.00
CA THR A 14 -11.35 26.23 0.59
C THR A 14 -9.95 26.66 0.13
N PRO A 15 -8.99 26.91 1.05
CA PRO A 15 -7.65 27.41 0.71
C PRO A 15 -6.78 26.41 -0.07
N PHE A 16 -7.17 25.14 -0.10
CA PHE A 16 -6.54 24.11 -0.92
C PHE A 16 -7.54 23.65 -1.99
N GLY A 17 -7.31 24.06 -3.24
CA GLY A 17 -8.19 23.85 -4.39
C GLY A 17 -8.44 22.39 -4.78
N ARG A 18 -9.18 21.65 -3.94
CA ARG A 18 -9.80 20.39 -4.35
C ARG A 18 -11.06 20.72 -5.14
N LYS A 19 -10.93 20.77 -6.47
CA LYS A 19 -12.07 20.70 -7.38
C LYS A 19 -12.84 19.42 -7.06
N LYS A 20 -14.02 19.53 -6.40
CA LYS A 20 -14.96 18.41 -6.33
C LYS A 20 -15.26 18.00 -7.77
N ARG A 21 -14.85 16.79 -8.13
CA ARG A 21 -15.26 16.13 -9.36
C ARG A 21 -16.81 16.08 -9.31
N PRO A 22 -17.53 16.41 -10.39
CA PRO A 22 -18.97 16.21 -10.40
C PRO A 22 -19.18 14.69 -10.40
N GLU A 23 -19.41 14.13 -9.21
CA GLU A 23 -19.83 12.75 -9.08
C GLU A 23 -21.25 12.64 -9.63
N HIS A 24 -21.38 11.68 -10.54
CA HIS A 24 -22.62 11.16 -11.03
C HIS A 24 -23.63 11.03 -9.90
N ALA A 25 -24.83 11.54 -10.15
CA ALA A 25 -26.03 11.22 -9.41
C ALA A 25 -26.44 9.75 -9.68
N GLU A 26 -25.55 8.82 -9.35
CA GLU A 26 -25.92 7.43 -9.19
C GLU A 26 -26.35 7.24 -7.74
N GLU A 27 -27.42 6.49 -7.60
CA GLU A 27 -28.24 6.31 -6.43
C GLU A 27 -27.40 6.14 -5.17
N LYS A 28 -27.86 6.74 -4.06
CA LYS A 28 -27.34 6.56 -2.70
C LYS A 28 -27.52 5.10 -2.26
N SER A 29 -26.82 4.18 -2.91
CA SER A 29 -26.48 2.91 -2.32
C SER A 29 -25.62 3.28 -1.11
N PRO A 30 -26.06 2.96 0.12
CA PRO A 30 -25.22 3.22 1.29
C PRO A 30 -23.88 2.56 1.02
N LEU A 31 -22.79 3.32 1.24
CA LEU A 31 -21.43 2.86 0.99
C LEU A 31 -21.26 1.51 1.68
N LEU A 32 -20.50 0.61 1.07
CA LEU A 32 -20.27 -0.73 1.59
C LEU A 32 -19.77 -0.67 3.05
N THR A 33 -18.99 0.37 3.37
CA THR A 33 -18.53 0.73 4.71
C THR A 33 -19.68 1.05 5.68
N ASP A 34 -20.69 1.78 5.25
CA ASP A 34 -21.86 2.12 6.07
C ASP A 34 -22.75 0.89 6.33
N ARG A 35 -22.90 0.02 5.32
CA ARG A 35 -23.61 -1.26 5.47
C ARG A 35 -22.89 -2.19 6.44
N LEU A 36 -21.57 -2.23 6.36
CA LEU A 36 -20.72 -3.01 7.25
C LEU A 36 -20.79 -2.50 8.70
N ALA A 37 -20.75 -1.18 8.89
CA ALA A 37 -20.90 -0.57 10.22
C ALA A 37 -22.30 -0.86 10.82
N THR A 38 -23.34 -0.86 10.00
CA THR A 38 -24.71 -1.21 10.44
C THR A 38 -24.81 -2.69 10.82
N ALA A 39 -24.28 -3.59 9.98
CA ALA A 39 -24.23 -5.02 10.28
C ALA A 39 -23.42 -5.34 11.55
N MET A 40 -22.39 -4.54 11.83
CA MET A 40 -21.63 -4.62 13.07
C MET A 40 -22.46 -4.21 14.29
N ALA A 41 -23.19 -3.09 14.21
CA ALA A 41 -24.05 -2.62 15.28
C ALA A 41 -25.18 -3.62 15.60
N GLU A 42 -25.66 -4.34 14.59
CA GLU A 42 -26.67 -5.39 14.72
C GLU A 42 -26.11 -6.76 15.14
N GLY A 43 -24.77 -6.91 15.24
CA GLY A 43 -24.12 -8.17 15.58
C GLY A 43 -24.16 -9.24 14.47
N LYS A 44 -24.54 -8.87 13.23
CA LYS A 44 -24.68 -9.76 12.06
C LYS A 44 -23.52 -9.64 11.06
N LEU A 45 -22.36 -9.19 11.53
CA LEU A 45 -21.19 -8.95 10.69
C LEU A 45 -20.71 -10.21 9.95
N ASN A 46 -20.77 -11.37 10.60
CA ASN A 46 -20.36 -12.64 9.98
C ASN A 46 -21.28 -13.05 8.82
N GLU A 47 -22.60 -12.88 8.97
CA GLU A 47 -23.57 -13.14 7.92
C GLU A 47 -23.42 -12.16 6.74
N PHE A 48 -23.08 -10.90 7.03
CA PHE A 48 -22.82 -9.89 6.01
C PHE A 48 -21.54 -10.20 5.22
N LEU A 49 -20.45 -10.59 5.89
CA LEU A 49 -19.20 -10.94 5.25
C LEU A 49 -19.33 -12.20 4.38
N GLU A 50 -20.08 -13.20 4.84
CA GLU A 50 -20.34 -14.42 4.06
C GLU A 50 -21.22 -14.18 2.83
N LYS A 51 -22.14 -13.22 2.92
CA LYS A 51 -23.05 -12.88 1.81
C LYS A 51 -22.43 -11.94 0.78
N GLU A 52 -21.65 -10.94 1.19
CA GLU A 52 -21.05 -9.97 0.25
C GLU A 52 -19.62 -10.33 -0.19
N MET A 53 -18.89 -11.19 0.54
CA MET A 53 -17.55 -11.66 0.14
C MET A 53 -17.37 -13.18 0.23
N PRO A 54 -18.15 -13.98 -0.53
CA PRO A 54 -18.16 -15.44 -0.43
C PRO A 54 -16.88 -16.14 -0.93
N GLU A 55 -16.08 -15.51 -1.81
CA GLU A 55 -15.08 -16.27 -2.59
C GLU A 55 -13.61 -16.03 -2.24
N ASN A 56 -13.28 -15.32 -1.16
CA ASN A 56 -11.86 -15.17 -0.80
C ASN A 56 -11.62 -15.02 0.71
N GLU A 57 -11.25 -16.11 1.36
CA GLU A 57 -10.86 -16.14 2.78
C GLU A 57 -9.73 -15.13 3.09
N HIS A 58 -8.88 -14.83 2.11
CA HIS A 58 -7.85 -13.79 2.22
C HIS A 58 -8.44 -12.39 2.39
N ALA A 59 -9.52 -12.06 1.68
CA ALA A 59 -10.21 -10.78 1.82
C ALA A 59 -10.93 -10.69 3.18
N ARG A 60 -11.51 -11.81 3.65
CA ARG A 60 -12.11 -11.91 4.99
C ARG A 60 -11.07 -11.68 6.09
N LYS A 61 -9.91 -12.35 6.01
CA LYS A 61 -8.79 -12.16 6.96
C LYS A 61 -8.22 -10.75 6.93
N LEU A 62 -8.12 -10.13 5.74
CA LEU A 62 -7.65 -8.75 5.61
C LEU A 62 -8.64 -7.76 6.24
N ALA A 63 -9.94 -7.93 5.98
CA ALA A 63 -10.99 -7.12 6.57
C ALA A 63 -11.03 -7.27 8.10
N GLU A 64 -10.89 -8.50 8.61
CA GLU A 64 -10.80 -8.80 10.04
C GLU A 64 -9.55 -8.17 10.68
N MET A 65 -8.40 -8.23 10.00
CA MET A 65 -7.17 -7.57 10.45
C MET A 65 -7.32 -6.05 10.47
N MET A 66 -7.88 -5.45 9.42
CA MET A 66 -8.14 -4.00 9.36
C MET A 66 -9.13 -3.55 10.44
N MET A 67 -10.16 -4.34 10.73
CA MET A 67 -11.13 -4.04 11.80
C MET A 67 -10.54 -4.23 13.20
N GLY A 68 -9.66 -5.22 13.39
CA GLY A 68 -8.91 -5.42 14.63
C GLY A 68 -7.92 -4.28 14.90
N MET A 69 -7.26 -3.77 13.86
CA MET A 69 -6.35 -2.62 13.96
C MET A 69 -7.07 -1.30 14.19
N THR A 70 -8.25 -1.11 13.59
CA THR A 70 -9.08 0.10 13.78
C THR A 70 -9.88 0.10 15.09
N GLY A 71 -9.78 -0.97 15.89
CA GLY A 71 -10.40 -1.06 17.22
C GLY A 71 -11.92 -1.20 17.18
N MET A 72 -12.50 -1.47 16.01
CA MET A 72 -13.94 -1.53 15.84
C MET A 72 -14.51 -2.86 16.34
N MET A 73 -13.76 -3.97 16.32
CA MET A 73 -14.26 -5.26 16.80
C MET A 73 -14.38 -5.31 18.34
N PRO A 74 -15.55 -5.72 18.89
CA PRO A 74 -15.67 -5.97 20.32
C PRO A 74 -14.74 -7.12 20.68
N MET A 75 -13.73 -6.79 21.47
CA MET A 75 -12.64 -7.69 21.87
C MET A 75 -13.19 -8.76 22.83
N GLN A 76 -13.86 -9.77 22.28
CA GLN A 76 -14.49 -10.84 23.03
C GLN A 76 -13.46 -11.95 23.29
N GLY A 77 -12.91 -11.98 24.50
CA GLY A 77 -12.23 -13.14 25.09
C GLY A 77 -10.72 -13.04 25.27
N ASN A 78 -10.30 -12.87 26.53
CA ASN A 78 -8.98 -13.24 27.09
C ASN A 78 -7.71 -12.66 26.43
N ARG A 79 -7.53 -11.35 26.53
CA ARG A 79 -6.20 -10.83 26.90
C ARG A 79 -6.37 -9.96 28.14
N LYS A 80 -5.91 -10.46 29.29
CA LYS A 80 -5.63 -9.63 30.46
C LYS A 80 -4.76 -8.47 29.96
N ARG A 81 -5.35 -7.29 29.79
CA ARG A 81 -4.62 -6.03 29.72
C ARG A 81 -4.41 -5.61 31.17
N GLU A 82 -3.35 -6.14 31.77
CA GLU A 82 -2.71 -5.43 32.86
C GLU A 82 -1.92 -4.29 32.23
N GLY A 83 -2.15 -3.08 32.75
CA GLY A 83 -1.14 -2.03 32.78
C GLY A 83 -0.78 -1.39 31.45
N GLU A 84 -1.09 -0.11 31.36
CA GLU A 84 -0.42 0.90 30.56
C GLU A 84 1.11 0.86 30.76
N HIS A 85 1.79 -0.05 30.07
CA HIS A 85 3.21 -0.01 29.81
C HIS A 85 3.36 0.00 28.29
N THR A 86 3.79 1.13 27.73
CA THR A 86 4.51 1.07 26.45
C THR A 86 5.62 0.04 26.63
N PRO A 87 5.61 -1.08 25.89
CA PRO A 87 6.64 -2.09 26.07
C PRO A 87 7.95 -1.44 25.67
N MET A 88 8.79 -1.13 26.65
CA MET A 88 10.16 -0.74 26.37
C MET A 88 10.76 -1.86 25.52
N PRO A 89 11.36 -1.53 24.37
CA PRO A 89 12.03 -2.54 23.57
C PRO A 89 13.09 -3.23 24.45
N PRO A 90 13.23 -4.56 24.34
CA PRO A 90 14.28 -5.31 25.03
C PRO A 90 15.64 -4.63 24.90
N GLU A 91 16.42 -4.62 25.98
CA GLU A 91 17.71 -3.93 26.05
C GLU A 91 18.65 -4.32 24.91
N ASP A 92 18.62 -5.60 24.50
CA ASP A 92 19.38 -6.13 23.37
C ASP A 92 19.09 -5.40 22.04
N ILE A 93 17.83 -5.00 21.79
CA ILE A 93 17.44 -4.25 20.58
C ILE A 93 17.97 -2.82 20.67
N VAL A 94 17.85 -2.21 21.84
CA VAL A 94 18.31 -0.85 22.09
C VAL A 94 19.82 -0.75 21.91
N ASP A 95 20.58 -1.74 22.37
CA ASP A 95 22.03 -1.76 22.27
C ASP A 95 22.51 -2.13 20.86
N ALA A 96 21.83 -3.03 20.14
CA ALA A 96 22.12 -3.29 18.73
C ALA A 96 21.86 -2.07 17.82
N VAL A 97 20.82 -1.27 18.13
CA VAL A 97 20.53 -0.02 17.42
C VAL A 97 21.58 1.07 17.74
N LYS A 98 21.99 1.21 19.01
CA LYS A 98 23.04 2.17 19.40
C LYS A 98 24.39 1.85 18.79
N THR A 99 24.69 0.56 18.59
CA THR A 99 25.96 0.11 18.01
C THR A 99 25.91 0.01 16.47
N GLU A 100 24.77 0.33 15.86
CA GLU A 100 24.52 0.22 14.40
C GLU A 100 24.87 -1.16 13.83
N ASN A 101 24.91 -2.21 14.66
CA ASN A 101 25.27 -3.55 14.23
C ASN A 101 24.04 -4.29 13.68
N VAL A 102 23.85 -4.18 12.37
CA VAL A 102 22.75 -4.83 11.64
C VAL A 102 22.77 -6.36 11.81
N GLY A 103 23.95 -6.97 11.99
CA GLY A 103 24.08 -8.42 12.19
C GLY A 103 23.42 -8.90 13.48
N ASP A 104 23.61 -8.17 14.57
CA ASP A 104 23.03 -8.50 15.88
C ASP A 104 21.50 -8.33 15.86
N LEU A 105 21.01 -7.29 15.18
CA LEU A 105 19.58 -7.05 15.01
C LEU A 105 18.90 -8.18 14.22
N VAL A 106 19.56 -8.65 13.16
CA VAL A 106 19.09 -9.80 12.37
C VAL A 106 19.11 -11.09 13.20
N GLY A 107 20.14 -11.29 14.02
CA GLY A 107 20.23 -12.42 14.95
C GLY A 107 19.10 -12.43 15.98
N LEU A 108 18.80 -11.27 16.58
CA LEU A 108 17.69 -11.08 17.51
C LEU A 108 16.35 -11.39 16.84
N LEU A 109 16.14 -10.92 15.61
CA LEU A 109 14.91 -11.16 14.86
C LEU A 109 14.71 -12.65 14.54
N LYS A 110 15.78 -13.37 14.16
CA LYS A 110 15.73 -14.82 13.93
C LYS A 110 15.31 -15.58 15.19
N ARG A 111 15.91 -15.24 16.34
CA ARG A 111 15.60 -15.86 17.64
C ARG A 111 14.16 -15.59 18.09
N GLU A 112 13.68 -14.37 17.89
CA GLU A 112 12.31 -13.95 18.17
C GLU A 112 11.31 -14.76 17.34
N HIS A 113 11.59 -14.89 16.04
CA HIS A 113 10.78 -15.62 15.10
C HIS A 113 10.69 -17.12 15.43
N GLU A 114 11.81 -17.77 15.73
CA GLU A 114 11.85 -19.18 16.17
C GLU A 114 11.03 -19.41 17.45
N LYS A 115 11.05 -18.45 18.38
CA LYS A 115 10.26 -18.51 19.62
C LYS A 115 8.75 -18.42 19.36
N ARG A 116 8.33 -17.65 18.36
CA ARG A 116 6.91 -17.52 17.98
C ARG A 116 6.41 -18.62 17.05
N HIS A 117 7.31 -19.24 16.29
CA HIS A 117 6.98 -20.21 15.25
C HIS A 117 7.88 -21.45 15.33
N PRO A 118 7.75 -22.29 16.37
CA PRO A 118 8.60 -23.48 16.56
C PRO A 118 8.44 -24.52 15.44
N ASP A 119 7.28 -24.58 14.78
CA ASP A 119 7.01 -25.51 13.67
C ASP A 119 7.45 -24.98 12.31
N ASN A 120 7.82 -23.70 12.22
CA ASN A 120 8.25 -23.07 10.99
C ASN A 120 9.76 -22.81 11.07
N LYS A 121 10.56 -23.87 10.88
CA LYS A 121 11.97 -23.71 10.53
C LYS A 121 12.03 -23.01 9.17
N ILE A 122 11.95 -21.69 9.21
CA ILE A 122 12.21 -20.87 8.03
C ILE A 122 13.68 -21.07 7.74
N ASN A 123 13.95 -21.93 6.76
CA ASN A 123 15.18 -21.88 6.01
C ASN A 123 15.12 -20.52 5.30
N ILE A 124 15.57 -19.45 5.96
CA ILE A 124 15.68 -18.13 5.35
C ILE A 124 16.70 -18.33 4.23
N PRO A 125 16.29 -18.34 2.95
CA PRO A 125 17.29 -18.33 1.91
C PRO A 125 18.04 -17.02 2.08
N GLU A 126 19.35 -17.10 2.32
CA GLU A 126 20.25 -15.95 2.53
C GLU A 126 20.38 -15.03 1.29
N LYS A 127 19.61 -15.30 0.24
CA LYS A 127 19.35 -14.40 -0.87
C LYS A 127 17.89 -14.58 -1.26
N PRO A 128 17.10 -13.50 -1.49
CA PRO A 128 15.99 -13.64 -2.42
C PRO A 128 16.58 -14.26 -3.68
N LYS A 129 15.92 -15.27 -4.28
CA LYS A 129 16.32 -15.77 -5.61
C LYS A 129 16.51 -14.54 -6.49
N SER A 130 17.75 -14.13 -6.71
CA SER A 130 18.05 -13.17 -7.74
C SER A 130 17.50 -13.82 -8.99
N PHE A 131 16.74 -13.04 -9.75
CA PHE A 131 16.54 -13.33 -11.15
C PHE A 131 17.90 -13.73 -11.74
N PRO A 132 17.96 -14.67 -12.70
CA PRO A 132 19.22 -15.04 -13.31
C PRO A 132 20.02 -13.76 -13.58
N ASP A 133 21.27 -13.71 -13.08
CA ASP A 133 22.20 -12.62 -13.35
C ASP A 133 22.53 -12.69 -14.84
N GLU A 134 21.57 -12.29 -15.67
CA GLU A 134 21.75 -12.03 -17.08
C GLU A 134 22.57 -10.75 -17.10
N GLU A 135 23.89 -10.91 -17.26
CA GLU A 135 24.82 -9.80 -17.32
C GLU A 135 24.37 -8.88 -18.44
N LEU A 136 23.80 -7.74 -18.07
CA LEU A 136 23.34 -6.74 -19.02
C LEU A 136 24.48 -6.43 -20.00
N SER A 137 24.18 -6.54 -21.29
CA SER A 137 25.07 -6.12 -22.37
C SER A 137 25.47 -4.66 -22.16
N ASN A 138 26.65 -4.27 -22.65
CA ASN A 138 27.12 -2.89 -22.56
C ASN A 138 26.11 -1.92 -23.21
N GLU A 139 25.41 -2.36 -24.25
CA GLU A 139 24.36 -1.58 -24.92
C GLU A 139 23.15 -1.36 -24.01
N GLU A 140 22.74 -2.39 -23.26
CA GLU A 140 21.60 -2.30 -22.33
C GLU A 140 21.92 -1.35 -21.17
N LYS A 141 23.17 -1.38 -20.66
CA LYS A 141 23.64 -0.44 -19.63
C LYS A 141 23.59 0.99 -20.13
N GLU A 142 24.08 1.26 -21.35
CA GLU A 142 24.02 2.60 -21.94
C GLU A 142 22.56 3.09 -22.09
N ILE A 143 21.65 2.22 -22.51
CA ILE A 143 20.22 2.55 -22.61
C ILE A 143 19.64 2.87 -21.23
N ILE A 144 19.95 2.09 -20.20
CA ILE A 144 19.49 2.33 -18.83
C ILE A 144 20.05 3.65 -18.29
N ASP A 145 21.34 3.93 -18.49
CA ASP A 145 21.96 5.18 -18.06
C ASP A 145 21.30 6.39 -18.73
N ARG A 146 20.97 6.28 -20.03
CA ARG A 146 20.21 7.30 -20.75
C ARG A 146 18.79 7.48 -20.21
N LEU A 147 18.10 6.39 -19.89
CA LEU A 147 16.76 6.46 -19.29
C LEU A 147 16.80 7.15 -17.92
N VAL A 148 17.82 6.86 -17.12
CA VAL A 148 18.05 7.52 -15.82
C VAL A 148 18.34 9.01 -16.01
N GLU A 149 19.22 9.38 -16.95
CA GLU A 149 19.52 10.77 -17.29
C GLU A 149 18.24 11.54 -17.69
N ILE A 150 17.43 10.96 -18.58
CA ILE A 150 16.16 11.56 -19.02
C ILE A 150 15.17 11.68 -17.85
N SER A 151 15.10 10.66 -16.98
CA SER A 151 14.19 10.65 -15.83
C SER A 151 14.49 11.80 -14.87
N THR A 152 15.78 12.02 -14.58
CA THR A 152 16.25 13.06 -13.66
C THR A 152 16.08 14.45 -14.25
N ALA A 153 16.39 14.63 -15.54
CA ALA A 153 16.20 15.90 -16.25
C ALA A 153 14.72 16.35 -16.28
N ASN A 154 13.79 15.38 -16.42
CA ASN A 154 12.36 15.66 -16.53
C ASN A 154 11.59 15.53 -15.21
N LYS A 155 12.25 15.14 -14.11
CA LYS A 155 11.63 14.87 -12.80
C LYS A 155 10.47 13.87 -12.87
N VAL A 156 10.64 12.82 -13.66
CA VAL A 156 9.68 11.72 -13.82
C VAL A 156 10.26 10.43 -13.29
N SER A 157 9.42 9.48 -12.86
CA SER A 157 9.90 8.15 -12.47
C SER A 157 10.36 7.36 -13.69
N LEU A 158 11.36 6.50 -13.48
CA LEU A 158 11.86 5.57 -14.51
C LEU A 158 10.72 4.69 -15.05
N ASP A 159 9.87 4.17 -14.16
CA ASP A 159 8.69 3.37 -14.53
C ASP A 159 7.75 4.12 -15.49
N TRP A 160 7.56 5.42 -15.30
CA TRP A 160 6.71 6.22 -16.17
C TRP A 160 7.31 6.34 -17.58
N LEU A 161 8.63 6.52 -17.69
CA LEU A 161 9.34 6.54 -18.97
C LEU A 161 9.28 5.19 -19.67
N ILE A 162 9.50 4.09 -18.95
CA ILE A 162 9.43 2.74 -19.51
C ILE A 162 8.03 2.46 -20.06
N LEU A 163 6.98 2.73 -19.27
CA LEU A 163 5.60 2.57 -19.73
C LEU A 163 5.27 3.44 -20.94
N ARG A 164 5.85 4.64 -21.01
CA ARG A 164 5.66 5.54 -22.15
C ARG A 164 6.38 5.03 -23.41
N ALA A 165 7.61 4.55 -23.27
CA ALA A 165 8.40 3.96 -24.34
C ALA A 165 7.71 2.72 -24.91
N LEU A 166 7.24 1.80 -24.05
CA LEU A 166 6.49 0.62 -24.47
C LEU A 166 5.21 0.98 -25.22
N LYS A 167 4.44 1.96 -24.74
CA LYS A 167 3.24 2.44 -25.45
C LYS A 167 3.57 3.03 -26.83
N PHE A 168 4.73 3.68 -26.97
CA PHE A 168 5.16 4.23 -28.24
C PHE A 168 5.57 3.10 -29.20
N TYR A 169 6.38 2.16 -28.71
CA TYR A 169 6.81 0.99 -29.46
C TYR A 169 5.62 0.15 -29.97
N VAL A 170 4.63 -0.13 -29.12
CA VAL A 170 3.41 -0.86 -29.54
C VAL A 170 2.65 -0.12 -30.65
N LYS A 171 2.50 1.20 -30.54
CA LYS A 171 1.83 2.00 -31.58
C LYS A 171 2.59 2.03 -32.90
N GLU A 172 3.92 1.98 -32.84
CA GLU A 172 4.77 1.96 -34.02
C GLU A 172 4.77 0.57 -34.67
N TYR A 173 4.76 -0.48 -33.84
CA TYR A 173 4.57 -1.86 -34.26
C TYR A 173 3.23 -2.05 -34.97
N GLU A 174 2.13 -1.53 -34.42
CA GLU A 174 0.79 -1.58 -35.05
C GLU A 174 0.78 -0.90 -36.43
N LYS A 175 1.60 0.13 -36.65
CA LYS A 175 1.66 0.86 -37.92
C LYS A 175 2.56 0.19 -38.94
N THR A 176 3.71 -0.32 -38.51
CA THR A 176 4.78 -0.78 -39.41
C THR A 176 4.83 -2.30 -39.54
N GLY A 177 4.26 -3.03 -38.58
CA GLY A 177 4.31 -4.49 -38.49
C GLY A 177 5.71 -5.06 -38.25
N LYS A 178 6.69 -4.22 -37.87
CA LYS A 178 8.08 -4.63 -37.68
C LYS A 178 8.43 -4.60 -36.20
N LEU A 179 8.85 -5.76 -35.70
CA LEU A 179 9.37 -5.99 -34.36
C LEU A 179 10.86 -5.64 -34.33
#